data_AF-A0A4Z0N2E3-F1
#
_entry.id   AF-A0A4Z0N2E3-F1
#
_cell.length_a   1.000
_cell.length_b   1.000
_cell.length_c   1.000
_cell.angle_alpha   90.00
_cell.angle_beta   90.00
_cell.angle_gamma   90.00
#
_symmetry.space_group_name_H-M   'P 1'
#
loop_
_entity.id
_entity.type
_entity.pdbx_description
1 polymer ?
#
loop_
_entity_poly.entity_id
_entity_poly.type
_entity_poly.pdbx_seq_one_letter_code
_entity_poly.pdbx_strand_id
1 'polypeptide(L)'
;MTAIESFGTYLPIWEDGGARVLGPDEDMLTLAVAAGRAALTGADESAVSRVVLVCAEPDYLSGAPLPILTRGLGLGVGIPVELRVGGAPAALDATAQSNPGTVVIGVETGRRPGAAAALVGTGGLRVEQPVSVNHSLPMRVHASGSAGVDVYADSRVERELGWRPVLEQLVGAGDEPPVLVGPPPKEAGRLGGRPATDAPEGAAGALFALARMAERLETGRIVALDSGIGVAATVAADGAVRVVHDVCSAVPAARRPRLVGAPLTIPMSMPSYGRAVEEKVGLIGWRCPDCGTEAYPRRDLCLGCRRMKGSEPFALPRRGEVYSVVTVHAPVPGIPTPRGLAVVSLPPTSVRVLAHVTDTVADGCAIGATGDLLLRLVAVREGVPDYGYAFRPDASDESKEVTSA
;
A
#
# COMPACT_ATOMS: atom_id res chain seq x y z
N MET A 1 -10.80 19.29 -14.62
CA MET A 1 -11.65 18.13 -14.31
C MET A 1 -10.81 16.91 -14.60
N THR A 2 -10.83 15.96 -13.68
CA THR A 2 -9.96 14.77 -13.72
C THR A 2 -10.83 13.53 -13.72
N ALA A 3 -10.46 12.51 -14.49
CA ALA A 3 -11.21 11.26 -14.56
C ALA A 3 -10.36 10.11 -13.99
N ILE A 4 -10.97 9.27 -13.16
CA ILE A 4 -10.30 8.13 -12.51
C ILE A 4 -10.85 6.84 -13.11
N GLU A 5 -9.96 6.05 -13.71
CA GLU A 5 -10.32 4.83 -14.44
C GLU A 5 -10.34 3.59 -13.53
N SER A 6 -9.45 3.56 -12.54
CA SER A 6 -9.41 2.46 -11.58
C SER A 6 -8.92 2.87 -10.20
N PHE A 7 -9.35 2.10 -9.21
CA PHE A 7 -8.87 2.14 -7.84
C PHE A 7 -8.32 0.78 -7.43
N GLY A 8 -7.34 0.82 -6.55
CA GLY A 8 -6.82 -0.33 -5.81
C GLY A 8 -6.75 0.02 -4.35
N THR A 9 -7.21 -0.86 -3.47
CA THR A 9 -7.14 -0.63 -2.02
C THR A 9 -6.45 -1.79 -1.34
N TYR A 10 -5.74 -1.51 -0.26
CA TYR A 10 -5.07 -2.50 0.56
C TYR A 10 -5.35 -2.25 2.04
N LEU A 11 -5.70 -3.31 2.77
CA LEU A 11 -5.81 -3.30 4.23
C LEU A 11 -4.93 -4.39 4.85
N PRO A 12 -4.12 -4.07 5.88
CA PRO A 12 -3.41 -5.07 6.67
C PRO A 12 -4.34 -6.15 7.21
N ILE A 13 -3.81 -7.37 7.33
CA ILE A 13 -4.60 -8.50 7.85
C ILE A 13 -4.74 -8.48 9.38
N TRP A 14 -3.82 -7.83 10.09
CA TRP A 14 -3.76 -7.90 11.54
C TRP A 14 -4.79 -6.95 12.15
N GLU A 15 -5.43 -7.39 13.23
CA GLU A 15 -6.48 -6.63 13.91
C GLU A 15 -6.25 -6.60 15.42
N ASP A 16 -6.37 -5.41 16.01
CA ASP A 16 -6.38 -5.18 17.44
C ASP A 16 -7.61 -4.33 17.81
N GLY A 17 -8.43 -4.82 18.73
CA GLY A 17 -9.64 -4.12 19.17
C GLY A 17 -10.63 -3.75 18.05
N GLY A 18 -10.70 -4.54 16.97
CA GLY A 18 -11.56 -4.27 15.80
C GLY A 18 -11.01 -3.25 14.82
N ALA A 19 -9.76 -2.79 15.00
CA ALA A 19 -9.06 -1.92 14.06
C ALA A 19 -7.91 -2.68 13.40
N ARG A 20 -7.72 -2.46 12.08
CA ARG A 20 -6.54 -2.98 11.38
C ARG A 20 -5.26 -2.39 11.98
N VAL A 21 -4.18 -3.16 11.98
CA VAL A 21 -2.85 -2.73 12.42
C VAL A 21 -1.80 -3.28 11.47
N LEU A 22 -0.65 -2.62 11.36
CA LEU A 22 0.44 -3.09 10.50
C LEU A 22 0.98 -4.46 10.95
N GLY A 23 1.43 -5.25 9.98
CA GLY A 23 2.29 -6.41 10.12
C GLY A 23 3.74 -6.02 10.38
N PRO A 24 4.60 -6.96 10.77
CA PRO A 24 6.01 -6.67 11.08
C PRO A 24 6.88 -6.52 9.83
N ASP A 25 6.31 -6.80 8.66
CA ASP A 25 6.88 -6.73 7.34
C ASP A 25 6.16 -5.69 6.46
N GLU A 26 5.32 -4.84 7.07
CA GLU A 26 4.55 -3.76 6.44
C GLU A 26 5.04 -2.39 6.91
N ASP A 27 5.04 -1.44 5.98
CA ASP A 27 5.48 -0.05 6.10
C ASP A 27 4.85 0.79 4.98
N MET A 28 5.19 2.08 4.89
CA MET A 28 4.59 2.97 3.89
C MET A 28 4.73 2.45 2.45
N LEU A 29 5.89 1.91 2.07
CA LEU A 29 6.16 1.50 0.68
C LEU A 29 5.51 0.18 0.32
N THR A 30 5.48 -0.77 1.24
CA THR A 30 4.84 -2.07 1.02
C THR A 30 3.33 -1.92 0.85
N LEU A 31 2.68 -1.08 1.69
CA LEU A 31 1.26 -0.73 1.52
C LEU A 31 1.01 -0.03 0.18
N ALA A 32 1.86 0.95 -0.17
CA ALA A 32 1.76 1.70 -1.42
C ALA A 32 1.84 0.77 -2.65
N VAL A 33 2.79 -0.16 -2.66
CA VAL A 33 2.95 -1.13 -3.75
C VAL A 33 1.74 -2.05 -3.84
N ALA A 34 1.22 -2.56 -2.73
CA ALA A 34 0.05 -3.43 -2.75
C ALA A 34 -1.18 -2.73 -3.36
N ALA A 35 -1.52 -1.53 -2.86
CA ALA A 35 -2.63 -0.75 -3.39
C ALA A 35 -2.42 -0.31 -4.85
N GLY A 36 -1.22 0.15 -5.19
CA GLY A 36 -0.90 0.58 -6.56
C GLY A 36 -0.96 -0.56 -7.56
N ARG A 37 -0.47 -1.76 -7.21
CA ARG A 37 -0.60 -2.95 -8.04
C ARG A 37 -2.07 -3.35 -8.24
N ALA A 38 -2.87 -3.29 -7.18
CA ALA A 38 -4.31 -3.54 -7.28
C ALA A 38 -4.97 -2.57 -8.30
N ALA A 39 -4.64 -1.27 -8.23
CA ALA A 39 -5.18 -0.27 -9.15
C ALA A 39 -4.75 -0.50 -10.61
N LEU A 40 -3.51 -0.95 -10.82
CA LEU A 40 -2.92 -1.24 -12.14
C LEU A 40 -3.34 -2.59 -12.72
N THR A 41 -4.13 -3.40 -12.01
CA THR A 41 -4.58 -4.73 -12.50
C THR A 41 -5.34 -4.59 -13.81
N GLY A 42 -4.75 -5.05 -14.92
CA GLY A 42 -5.37 -4.93 -16.26
C GLY A 42 -5.34 -3.51 -16.84
N ALA A 43 -4.49 -2.62 -16.31
CA ALA A 43 -4.13 -1.37 -16.95
C ALA A 43 -2.94 -1.58 -17.89
N ASP A 44 -2.80 -0.70 -18.89
CA ASP A 44 -1.57 -0.60 -19.68
C ASP A 44 -0.52 0.16 -18.86
N GLU A 45 0.43 -0.58 -18.28
CA GLU A 45 1.52 0.00 -17.48
C GLU A 45 2.37 1.00 -18.28
N SER A 46 2.39 0.91 -19.62
CA SER A 46 3.12 1.85 -20.48
C SER A 46 2.46 3.22 -20.58
N ALA A 47 1.17 3.33 -20.24
CA ALA A 47 0.44 4.58 -20.17
C ALA A 47 0.71 5.37 -18.87
N VAL A 48 1.34 4.75 -17.87
CA VAL A 48 1.70 5.42 -16.62
C VAL A 48 2.90 6.33 -16.86
N SER A 49 2.75 7.62 -16.59
CA SER A 49 3.78 8.64 -16.79
C SER A 49 4.28 9.28 -15.49
N ARG A 50 3.58 9.07 -14.36
CA ARG A 50 3.94 9.66 -13.05
C ARG A 50 3.33 8.89 -11.89
N VAL A 51 4.02 8.86 -10.75
CA VAL A 51 3.49 8.39 -9.46
C VAL A 51 3.54 9.51 -8.44
N VAL A 52 2.44 9.72 -7.71
CA VAL A 52 2.36 10.64 -6.57
C VAL A 52 2.00 9.83 -5.33
N LEU A 53 2.95 9.68 -4.42
CA LEU A 53 2.75 9.03 -3.11
C LEU A 53 2.43 10.11 -2.08
N VAL A 54 1.29 9.97 -1.40
CA VAL A 54 0.81 10.89 -0.37
C VAL A 54 0.79 10.18 0.98
N CYS A 55 1.50 10.72 1.96
CA CYS A 55 1.56 10.18 3.32
C CYS A 55 1.78 11.31 4.33
N ALA A 56 1.05 11.32 5.44
CA ALA A 56 1.16 12.36 6.45
C ALA A 56 2.46 12.24 7.28
N GLU A 57 2.86 11.01 7.57
CA GLU A 57 3.99 10.67 8.44
C GLU A 57 4.91 9.68 7.68
N PRO A 58 5.68 10.14 6.67
CA PRO A 58 6.53 9.24 5.90
C PRO A 58 7.64 8.64 6.77
N ASP A 59 7.92 7.35 6.57
CA ASP A 59 8.94 6.61 7.32
C ASP A 59 10.36 7.17 7.15
N TYR A 60 10.59 7.99 6.11
CA TYR A 60 11.90 8.50 5.72
C TYR A 60 11.87 10.02 5.51
N LEU A 61 12.56 10.75 6.38
CA LEU A 61 12.81 12.20 6.22
C LEU A 61 14.00 12.50 5.31
N SER A 62 14.86 11.52 5.03
CA SER A 62 16.04 11.63 4.17
C SER A 62 16.28 10.32 3.44
N GLY A 63 16.60 10.41 2.14
CA GLY A 63 16.95 9.22 1.34
C GLY A 63 15.80 8.22 1.17
N ALA A 64 14.54 8.68 1.13
CA ALA A 64 13.38 7.82 0.93
C ALA A 64 13.60 6.88 -0.27
N PRO A 65 13.44 5.55 -0.11
CA PRO A 65 13.76 4.58 -1.16
C PRO A 65 12.62 4.49 -2.21
N LEU A 66 12.16 5.62 -2.72
CA LEU A 66 11.09 5.74 -3.73
C LEU A 66 11.35 4.94 -5.02
N PRO A 67 12.59 4.69 -5.49
CA PRO A 67 12.80 3.77 -6.61
C PRO A 67 12.31 2.34 -6.36
N ILE A 68 12.18 1.92 -5.09
CA ILE A 68 11.58 0.63 -4.73
C ILE A 68 10.08 0.62 -5.06
N LEU A 69 9.39 1.74 -4.89
CA LEU A 69 7.97 1.88 -5.25
C LEU A 69 7.74 1.61 -6.73
N THR A 70 8.45 2.32 -7.63
CA THR A 70 8.26 2.13 -9.08
C THR A 70 8.60 0.72 -9.51
N ARG A 71 9.69 0.15 -9.00
CA ARG A 71 10.04 -1.24 -9.29
C ARG A 71 9.02 -2.26 -8.77
N GLY A 72 8.50 -2.07 -7.56
CA GLY A 72 7.46 -2.92 -6.97
C GLY A 72 6.14 -2.86 -7.76
N LEU A 73 5.80 -1.69 -8.29
CA LEU A 73 4.64 -1.49 -9.16
C LEU A 73 4.83 -2.13 -10.56
N GLY A 74 6.07 -2.46 -10.96
CA GLY A 74 6.38 -2.96 -12.30
C GLY A 74 6.73 -1.87 -13.32
N LEU A 75 6.82 -0.60 -12.87
CA LEU A 75 7.03 0.54 -13.74
C LEU A 75 8.51 0.73 -14.13
N GLY A 76 8.73 1.41 -15.26
CA GLY A 76 10.06 1.74 -15.78
C GLY A 76 10.83 2.75 -14.91
N VAL A 77 12.17 2.74 -15.04
CA VAL A 77 13.07 3.66 -14.28
C VAL A 77 12.87 5.14 -14.57
N GLY A 78 12.26 5.46 -15.72
CA GLY A 78 12.05 6.84 -16.15
C GLY A 78 10.80 7.49 -15.54
N ILE A 79 9.97 6.73 -14.80
CA ILE A 79 8.74 7.26 -14.22
C ILE A 79 9.06 8.11 -12.99
N PRO A 80 8.78 9.43 -13.00
CA PRO A 80 9.00 10.29 -11.85
C PRO A 80 8.07 9.90 -10.69
N VAL A 81 8.62 9.91 -9.48
CA VAL A 81 7.90 9.70 -8.22
C VAL A 81 8.00 10.96 -7.38
N GLU A 82 6.84 11.47 -6.97
CA GLU A 82 6.74 12.54 -5.98
C GLU A 82 6.27 11.96 -4.66
N LEU A 83 6.98 12.27 -3.56
CA LEU A 83 6.46 12.08 -2.21
C LEU A 83 5.88 13.41 -1.72
N ARG A 84 4.56 13.45 -1.54
CA ARG A 84 3.83 14.60 -1.01
C ARG A 84 3.44 14.32 0.44
N VAL A 85 3.90 15.16 1.35
CA VAL A 85 3.56 15.05 2.77
C VAL A 85 2.17 15.63 3.01
N GLY A 86 1.27 14.85 3.61
CA GLY A 86 -0.06 15.31 4.01
C GLY A 86 -1.10 14.19 4.17
N GLY A 87 -2.23 14.52 4.81
CA GLY A 87 -3.35 13.60 5.04
C GLY A 87 -4.39 13.59 3.92
N ALA A 88 -5.65 13.36 4.30
CA ALA A 88 -6.78 13.26 3.36
C ALA A 88 -6.90 14.46 2.40
N PRO A 89 -6.74 15.74 2.84
CA PRO A 89 -6.84 16.87 1.93
C PRO A 89 -5.79 16.84 0.82
N ALA A 90 -4.55 16.47 1.15
CA ALA A 90 -3.45 16.40 0.18
C ALA A 90 -3.68 15.30 -0.86
N ALA A 91 -4.26 14.16 -0.46
CA ALA A 91 -4.57 13.06 -1.36
C ALA A 91 -5.73 13.39 -2.31
N LEU A 92 -6.80 13.99 -1.80
CA LEU A 92 -7.92 14.45 -2.63
C LEU A 92 -7.46 15.51 -3.63
N ASP A 93 -6.67 16.48 -3.17
CA ASP A 93 -6.10 17.54 -4.00
C ASP A 93 -5.18 16.99 -5.10
N ALA A 94 -4.23 16.12 -4.74
CA ALA A 94 -3.33 15.47 -5.69
C ALA A 94 -4.11 14.69 -6.77
N THR A 95 -5.16 13.99 -6.37
CA THR A 95 -6.01 13.23 -7.29
C THR A 95 -6.77 14.16 -8.22
N ALA A 96 -7.42 15.20 -7.70
CA ALA A 96 -8.25 16.10 -8.48
C ALA A 96 -7.44 17.00 -9.44
N GLN A 97 -6.16 17.23 -9.17
CA GLN A 97 -5.27 18.04 -10.02
C GLN A 97 -4.39 17.23 -10.97
N SER A 98 -4.43 15.89 -10.91
CA SER A 98 -3.55 15.03 -11.72
C SER A 98 -4.00 14.94 -13.19
N ASN A 99 -3.03 14.81 -14.09
CA ASN A 99 -3.28 14.56 -15.51
C ASN A 99 -3.43 13.04 -15.77
N PRO A 100 -4.10 12.64 -16.88
CA PRO A 100 -4.12 11.25 -17.34
C PRO A 100 -2.72 10.61 -17.38
N GLY A 101 -2.61 9.36 -16.97
CA GLY A 101 -1.34 8.64 -16.81
C GLY A 101 -0.69 8.78 -15.42
N THR A 102 -1.35 9.44 -14.47
CA THR A 102 -0.83 9.59 -13.10
C THR A 102 -1.44 8.53 -12.16
N VAL A 103 -0.59 7.84 -11.40
CA VAL A 103 -1.03 6.99 -10.28
C VAL A 103 -0.87 7.77 -8.98
N VAL A 104 -1.97 8.08 -8.31
CA VAL A 104 -1.96 8.73 -7.00
C VAL A 104 -2.18 7.66 -5.93
N ILE A 105 -1.28 7.56 -4.96
CA ILE A 105 -1.29 6.55 -3.90
C ILE A 105 -1.33 7.27 -2.56
N GLY A 106 -2.38 7.05 -1.76
CA GLY A 106 -2.51 7.55 -0.40
C GLY A 106 -2.22 6.43 0.60
N VAL A 107 -1.38 6.71 1.59
CA VAL A 107 -0.96 5.74 2.62
C VAL A 107 -1.15 6.31 4.02
N GLU A 108 -1.69 5.49 4.90
CA GLU A 108 -1.79 5.72 6.34
C GLU A 108 -1.08 4.55 7.06
N THR A 109 -0.16 4.85 7.96
CA THR A 109 0.63 3.86 8.73
C THR A 109 0.33 3.89 10.23
N GLY A 110 -0.40 4.90 10.70
CA GLY A 110 -0.72 5.12 12.10
C GLY A 110 -1.92 4.29 12.56
N ARG A 111 -2.93 4.96 13.10
CA ARG A 111 -3.97 4.34 13.95
C ARG A 111 -4.94 3.43 13.19
N ARG A 112 -5.20 3.74 11.91
CA ARG A 112 -6.03 2.96 10.99
C ARG A 112 -5.28 2.80 9.68
N PRO A 113 -4.26 1.93 9.64
CA PRO A 113 -3.38 1.81 8.51
C PRO A 113 -4.08 1.19 7.30
N GLY A 114 -3.57 1.54 6.14
CA GLY A 114 -4.03 1.06 4.86
C GLY A 114 -3.51 1.93 3.74
N ALA A 115 -3.71 1.49 2.51
CA ALA A 115 -3.36 2.26 1.34
C ALA A 115 -4.44 2.16 0.27
N ALA A 116 -4.59 3.22 -0.49
CA ALA A 116 -5.39 3.20 -1.70
C ALA A 116 -4.65 3.91 -2.82
N ALA A 117 -4.92 3.49 -4.05
CA ALA A 117 -4.33 4.04 -5.24
C ALA A 117 -5.42 4.32 -6.27
N ALA A 118 -5.27 5.39 -7.05
CA ALA A 118 -6.12 5.79 -8.14
C ALA A 118 -5.30 5.95 -9.41
N LEU A 119 -5.69 5.29 -10.50
CA LEU A 119 -5.16 5.55 -11.83
C LEU A 119 -6.01 6.63 -12.50
N VAL A 120 -5.40 7.79 -12.70
CA VAL A 120 -6.01 8.91 -13.42
C VAL A 120 -5.90 8.65 -14.91
N GLY A 121 -7.02 8.76 -15.62
CA GLY A 121 -7.10 8.56 -17.05
C GLY A 121 -8.12 9.48 -17.69
N THR A 122 -8.80 9.00 -18.71
CA THR A 122 -9.70 9.81 -19.57
C THR A 122 -11.17 9.54 -19.34
N GLY A 123 -11.53 8.46 -18.64
CA GLY A 123 -12.90 8.08 -18.32
C GLY A 123 -13.07 7.57 -16.89
N GLY A 124 -14.33 7.34 -16.48
CA GLY A 124 -14.66 6.80 -15.16
C GLY A 124 -15.18 7.85 -14.18
N LEU A 125 -14.70 7.84 -12.93
CA LEU A 125 -15.15 8.75 -11.88
C LEU A 125 -14.60 10.14 -12.15
N ARG A 126 -15.46 11.13 -12.38
CA ARG A 126 -15.03 12.49 -12.60
C ARG A 126 -14.95 13.25 -11.28
N VAL A 127 -13.82 13.90 -11.06
CA VAL A 127 -13.56 14.79 -9.94
C VAL A 127 -13.33 16.19 -10.49
N GLU A 128 -14.18 17.13 -10.07
CA GLU A 128 -14.05 18.53 -10.45
C GLU A 128 -12.82 19.19 -9.80
N GLN A 129 -12.49 20.41 -10.25
CA GLN A 129 -11.37 21.13 -9.66
C GLN A 129 -11.61 21.35 -8.16
N PRO A 130 -10.61 21.07 -7.32
CA PRO A 130 -10.79 21.15 -5.88
C PRO A 130 -10.81 22.61 -5.42
N VAL A 131 -11.54 22.86 -4.33
CA VAL A 131 -11.49 24.11 -3.57
C VAL A 131 -10.79 23.84 -2.25
N SER A 132 -9.78 24.64 -1.93
CA SER A 132 -8.93 24.45 -0.75
C SER A 132 -9.08 25.61 0.22
N VAL A 133 -9.20 25.29 1.51
CA VAL A 133 -9.26 26.25 2.62
C VAL A 133 -8.20 25.89 3.64
N ASN A 134 -7.44 26.89 4.09
CA ASN A 134 -6.39 26.72 5.10
C ASN A 134 -6.65 27.68 6.26
N HIS A 135 -6.68 27.15 7.48
CA HIS A 135 -6.82 27.89 8.72
C HIS A 135 -5.52 27.79 9.55
N SER A 136 -5.35 28.70 10.50
CA SER A 136 -4.06 28.93 11.19
C SER A 136 -3.84 28.10 12.46
N LEU A 137 -4.76 27.22 12.85
CA LEU A 137 -4.72 26.52 14.14
C LEU A 137 -4.01 25.16 14.01
N PRO A 138 -2.78 25.00 14.54
CA PRO A 138 -2.08 23.73 14.51
C PRO A 138 -2.59 22.83 15.65
N MET A 139 -3.35 21.80 15.30
CA MET A 139 -3.87 20.81 16.27
C MET A 139 -2.93 19.61 16.46
N ARG A 140 -2.11 19.34 15.44
CA ARG A 140 -1.13 18.27 15.39
C ARG A 140 0.16 18.81 14.79
N VAL A 141 1.28 18.59 15.47
CA VAL A 141 2.60 19.03 15.01
C VAL A 141 3.62 17.94 15.26
N HIS A 142 4.42 17.63 14.25
CA HIS A 142 5.61 16.79 14.40
C HIS A 142 6.84 17.64 14.07
N ALA A 143 7.58 18.05 15.09
CA ALA A 143 8.79 18.83 14.90
C ALA A 143 9.96 17.93 14.46
N SER A 144 10.75 18.39 13.49
CA SER A 144 11.97 17.68 13.08
C SER A 144 12.92 17.52 14.27
N GLY A 145 13.12 16.27 14.72
CA GLY A 145 13.96 15.92 15.87
C GLY A 145 13.20 15.57 17.15
N SER A 146 11.87 15.70 17.19
CA SER A 146 11.06 15.10 18.27
C SER A 146 10.82 13.61 17.99
N ALA A 147 10.91 12.80 19.03
CA ALA A 147 10.65 11.36 18.95
C ALA A 147 9.17 11.00 18.77
N GLY A 148 8.28 12.00 18.78
CA GLY A 148 6.83 11.81 18.64
C GLY A 148 6.11 13.05 18.15
N VAL A 149 4.84 12.85 17.84
CA VAL A 149 3.88 13.88 17.40
C VAL A 149 3.24 14.51 18.63
N ASP A 150 3.28 15.83 18.71
CA ASP A 150 2.54 16.60 19.71
C ASP A 150 1.12 16.81 19.21
N VAL A 151 0.15 16.23 19.95
CA VAL A 151 -1.27 16.25 19.59
C VAL A 151 -2.04 16.98 20.67
N TYR A 152 -2.74 18.06 20.30
CA TYR A 152 -3.71 18.69 21.18
C TYR A 152 -5.01 17.86 21.18
N ALA A 153 -5.10 16.91 22.11
CA ALA A 153 -6.09 15.82 22.11
C ALA A 153 -7.49 16.21 22.63
N ASP A 154 -7.99 17.41 22.32
CA ASP A 154 -9.38 17.80 22.63
C ASP A 154 -10.26 17.72 21.38
N SER A 155 -11.05 16.66 21.30
CA SER A 155 -11.99 16.40 20.19
C SER A 155 -13.05 17.50 19.99
N ARG A 156 -13.41 18.26 21.03
CA ARG A 156 -14.34 19.38 20.90
C ARG A 156 -13.61 20.58 20.29
N VAL A 157 -12.40 20.88 20.74
CA VAL A 157 -11.61 21.98 20.17
C VAL A 157 -11.27 21.69 18.69
N GLU A 158 -10.85 20.48 18.37
CA GLU A 158 -10.57 20.07 16.98
C GLU A 158 -11.80 20.21 16.09
N ARG A 159 -12.98 19.80 16.57
CA ARG A 159 -14.23 19.96 15.82
C ARG A 159 -14.62 21.43 15.65
N GLU A 160 -14.68 22.20 16.73
CA GLU A 160 -15.27 23.54 16.73
C GLU A 160 -14.31 24.62 16.19
N LEU A 161 -12.99 24.46 16.38
CA LEU A 161 -11.99 25.44 15.95
C LEU A 161 -11.12 24.97 14.78
N GLY A 162 -11.08 23.66 14.49
CA GLY A 162 -10.38 23.09 13.34
C GLY A 162 -11.33 22.85 12.17
N TRP A 163 -12.12 21.79 12.24
CA TRP A 163 -12.91 21.31 11.11
C TRP A 163 -14.11 22.19 10.74
N ARG A 164 -14.90 22.64 11.73
CA ARG A 164 -16.15 23.37 11.46
C ARG A 164 -15.92 24.66 10.65
N PRO A 165 -14.99 25.57 11.01
CA PRO A 165 -14.78 26.81 10.26
C PRO A 165 -14.28 26.59 8.83
N VAL A 166 -13.58 25.48 8.60
CA VAL A 166 -13.10 25.07 7.27
C VAL A 166 -14.27 24.52 6.45
N LEU A 167 -15.09 23.66 7.04
CA LEU A 167 -16.24 23.05 6.37
C LEU A 167 -17.28 24.09 5.94
N GLU A 168 -17.56 25.09 6.78
CA GLU A 168 -18.51 26.19 6.49
C GLU A 168 -18.09 27.06 5.30
N GLN A 169 -16.80 27.07 4.94
CA GLN A 169 -16.30 27.75 3.74
C GLN A 169 -16.32 26.86 2.48
N LEU A 170 -16.36 25.55 2.67
CA LEU A 170 -16.32 24.56 1.59
C LEU A 170 -17.70 24.05 1.17
N VAL A 171 -18.72 24.26 2.01
CA VAL A 171 -20.08 23.75 1.81
C VAL A 171 -21.09 24.89 2.00
N GLY A 172 -21.97 25.08 1.03
CA GLY A 172 -23.00 26.10 1.05
C GLY A 172 -24.16 25.75 1.98
N ALA A 173 -24.84 26.77 2.49
CA ALA A 173 -26.06 26.57 3.26
C ALA A 173 -27.15 25.93 2.37
N GLY A 174 -27.60 24.73 2.73
CA GLY A 174 -28.62 23.98 1.98
C GLY A 174 -28.07 22.95 0.99
N ASP A 175 -26.75 22.80 0.86
CA ASP A 175 -26.14 21.70 0.11
C ASP A 175 -26.51 20.34 0.73
N GLU A 176 -26.57 19.29 -0.11
CA GLU A 176 -26.68 17.93 0.40
C GLU A 176 -25.47 17.57 1.29
N PRO A 177 -25.67 16.76 2.36
CA PRO A 177 -24.58 16.36 3.25
C PRO A 177 -23.38 15.78 2.49
N PRO A 178 -22.19 16.39 2.56
CA PRO A 178 -21.02 15.89 1.84
C PRO A 178 -20.51 14.59 2.44
N VAL A 179 -19.79 13.80 1.65
CA VAL A 179 -18.96 12.72 2.20
C VAL A 179 -17.75 13.35 2.89
N LEU A 180 -17.61 13.12 4.19
CA LEU A 180 -16.50 13.65 4.99
C LEU A 180 -15.42 12.58 5.20
N VAL A 181 -14.17 13.00 4.95
CA VAL A 181 -12.96 12.20 5.15
C VAL A 181 -12.00 12.93 6.07
N GLY A 182 -11.38 12.21 7.00
CA GLY A 182 -10.44 12.75 7.99
C GLY A 182 -11.01 12.71 9.41
N PRO A 183 -12.14 13.38 9.70
CA PRO A 183 -12.78 13.29 11.00
C PRO A 183 -13.27 11.85 11.28
N PRO A 184 -13.19 11.38 12.53
CA PRO A 184 -13.80 10.11 12.93
C PRO A 184 -15.30 10.08 12.61
N PRO A 185 -15.91 8.90 12.37
CA PRO A 185 -17.31 8.81 11.92
C PRO A 185 -18.32 9.56 12.79
N LYS A 186 -18.12 9.54 14.11
CA LYS A 186 -18.96 10.26 15.08
C LYS A 186 -18.86 11.78 14.94
N GLU A 187 -17.66 12.30 14.66
CA GLU A 187 -17.43 13.74 14.49
C GLU A 187 -17.91 14.22 13.12
N ALA A 188 -17.74 13.41 12.07
CA ALA A 188 -18.33 13.69 10.76
C ALA A 188 -19.85 13.88 10.82
N GLY A 189 -20.56 13.02 11.57
CA GLY A 189 -22.00 13.19 11.79
C GLY A 189 -22.37 14.47 12.55
N ARG A 190 -21.56 14.87 13.55
CA ARG A 190 -21.75 16.15 14.28
C ARG A 190 -21.44 17.39 13.45
N LEU A 191 -20.64 17.22 12.40
CA LEU A 191 -20.36 18.25 11.39
C LEU A 191 -21.44 18.30 10.30
N GLY A 192 -22.46 17.45 10.36
CA GLY A 192 -23.56 17.42 9.38
C GLY A 192 -23.21 16.73 8.06
N GLY A 193 -22.11 15.99 8.01
CA GLY A 193 -21.71 15.22 6.84
C GLY A 193 -21.88 13.72 6.99
N ARG A 194 -21.72 13.01 5.87
CA ARG A 194 -21.79 11.54 5.79
C ARG A 194 -20.39 10.96 5.99
N PRO A 195 -20.16 10.11 7.01
CA PRO A 195 -18.82 9.57 7.26
C PRO A 195 -18.41 8.55 6.21
N ALA A 196 -17.14 8.59 5.78
CA ALA A 196 -16.51 7.49 5.05
C ALA A 196 -16.21 6.33 6.03
N THR A 197 -17.20 5.44 6.24
CA THR A 197 -17.04 4.30 7.18
C THR A 197 -15.98 3.32 6.67
N ASP A 198 -15.37 2.57 7.60
CA ASP A 198 -14.50 1.42 7.27
C ASP A 198 -13.26 1.74 6.40
N ALA A 199 -12.98 3.03 6.19
CA ALA A 199 -11.80 3.51 5.51
C ALA A 199 -10.64 3.70 6.50
N PRO A 200 -9.39 3.55 6.04
CA PRO A 200 -8.23 4.10 6.71
C PRO A 200 -8.39 5.60 7.01
N GLU A 201 -7.65 6.09 8.00
CA GLU A 201 -7.52 7.53 8.22
C GLU A 201 -6.56 8.16 7.19
N GLY A 202 -6.33 9.46 7.30
CA GLY A 202 -5.30 10.15 6.53
C GLY A 202 -5.46 10.08 5.01
N ALA A 203 -4.33 10.03 4.30
CA ALA A 203 -4.27 10.11 2.84
C ALA A 203 -5.02 8.96 2.15
N ALA A 204 -4.90 7.74 2.69
CA ALA A 204 -5.58 6.56 2.16
C ALA A 204 -7.11 6.72 2.23
N GLY A 205 -7.64 7.30 3.31
CA GLY A 205 -9.07 7.49 3.51
C GLY A 205 -9.77 8.26 2.38
N ALA A 206 -9.11 9.25 1.78
CA ALA A 206 -9.69 10.05 0.69
C ALA A 206 -9.93 9.21 -0.57
N LEU A 207 -8.95 8.37 -0.91
CA LEU A 207 -9.02 7.49 -2.06
C LEU A 207 -9.98 6.31 -1.82
N PHE A 208 -10.05 5.78 -0.59
CA PHE A 208 -11.09 4.80 -0.21
C PHE A 208 -12.50 5.37 -0.34
N ALA A 209 -12.71 6.61 0.07
CA ALA A 209 -14.01 7.28 -0.07
C ALA A 209 -14.39 7.45 -1.56
N LEU A 210 -13.46 7.91 -2.40
CA LEU A 210 -13.67 8.02 -3.85
C LEU A 210 -13.95 6.66 -4.50
N ALA A 211 -13.20 5.62 -4.13
CA ALA A 211 -13.44 4.26 -4.62
C ALA A 211 -14.86 3.78 -4.29
N ARG A 212 -15.30 3.97 -3.04
CA ARG A 212 -16.67 3.64 -2.62
C ARG A 212 -17.74 4.44 -3.35
N MET A 213 -17.51 5.73 -3.59
CA MET A 213 -18.43 6.54 -4.39
C MET A 213 -18.52 6.01 -5.82
N ALA A 214 -17.40 5.59 -6.42
CA ALA A 214 -17.39 4.97 -7.74
C ALA A 214 -18.18 3.65 -7.79
N GLU A 215 -17.98 2.75 -6.82
CA GLU A 215 -18.71 1.47 -6.75
C GLU A 215 -20.23 1.64 -6.61
N ARG A 216 -20.63 2.70 -5.88
CA ARG A 216 -22.04 3.01 -5.63
C ARG A 216 -22.67 3.89 -6.72
N LEU A 217 -21.89 4.29 -7.73
CA LEU A 217 -22.28 5.29 -8.73
C LEU A 217 -22.81 6.57 -8.06
N GLU A 218 -22.22 6.92 -6.92
CA GLU A 218 -22.65 8.03 -6.09
C GLU A 218 -22.06 9.33 -6.63
N THR A 219 -22.94 10.28 -6.94
CA THR A 219 -22.59 11.66 -7.30
C THR A 219 -22.80 12.55 -6.08
N GLY A 220 -21.90 13.51 -5.86
CA GLY A 220 -22.03 14.45 -4.75
C GLY A 220 -20.71 15.10 -4.37
N ARG A 221 -20.74 15.87 -3.28
CA ARG A 221 -19.54 16.56 -2.78
C ARG A 221 -18.79 15.67 -1.79
N ILE A 222 -17.48 15.58 -1.96
CA ILE A 222 -16.54 15.02 -0.99
C ILE A 222 -15.75 16.17 -0.37
N VAL A 223 -15.55 16.13 0.95
CA VAL A 223 -14.71 17.07 1.68
C VAL A 223 -13.74 16.31 2.56
N ALA A 224 -12.45 16.46 2.25
CA ALA A 224 -11.37 15.94 3.07
C ALA A 224 -10.88 17.03 4.03
N LEU A 225 -10.78 16.70 5.31
CA LEU A 225 -10.37 17.62 6.37
C LEU A 225 -9.18 17.05 7.14
N ASP A 226 -8.27 17.90 7.55
CA ASP A 226 -7.18 17.58 8.47
C ASP A 226 -6.89 18.81 9.32
N SER A 227 -7.16 18.72 10.62
CA SER A 227 -7.00 19.84 11.55
C SER A 227 -7.72 21.12 11.05
N GLY A 228 -6.97 22.15 10.66
CA GLY A 228 -7.49 23.40 10.08
C GLY A 228 -7.40 23.49 8.55
N ILE A 229 -7.14 22.39 7.85
CA ILE A 229 -7.01 22.33 6.39
C ILE A 229 -8.17 21.54 5.82
N GLY A 230 -8.72 21.99 4.69
CA GLY A 230 -9.77 21.28 3.99
C GLY A 230 -9.68 21.42 2.49
N VAL A 231 -10.06 20.35 1.80
CA VAL A 231 -10.18 20.30 0.34
C VAL A 231 -11.54 19.69 0.02
N ALA A 232 -12.31 20.36 -0.85
CA ALA A 232 -13.58 19.87 -1.34
C ALA A 232 -13.54 19.67 -2.85
N ALA A 233 -14.21 18.63 -3.35
CA ALA A 233 -14.42 18.42 -4.77
C ALA A 233 -15.83 17.85 -5.02
N THR A 234 -16.41 18.19 -6.18
CA THR A 234 -17.61 17.52 -6.67
C THR A 234 -17.19 16.27 -7.43
N VAL A 235 -17.87 15.16 -7.16
CA VAL A 235 -17.67 13.87 -7.78
C VAL A 235 -18.89 13.53 -8.61
N ALA A 236 -18.70 13.15 -9.86
CA ALA A 236 -19.74 12.66 -10.75
C ALA A 236 -19.35 11.31 -11.33
N ALA A 237 -20.20 10.31 -11.15
CA ALA A 237 -20.01 8.99 -11.76
C ALA A 237 -20.41 9.06 -13.24
N ASP A 238 -19.43 9.07 -14.14
CA ASP A 238 -19.64 9.13 -15.60
C ASP A 238 -18.86 8.03 -16.34
N GLY A 239 -19.05 6.79 -15.89
CA GLY A 239 -18.46 5.61 -16.51
C GLY A 239 -18.22 4.47 -15.52
N ALA A 240 -17.91 3.30 -16.07
CA ALA A 240 -17.46 2.18 -15.26
C ALA A 240 -16.05 2.45 -14.73
N VAL A 241 -15.87 2.23 -13.43
CA VAL A 241 -14.59 2.35 -12.74
C VAL A 241 -14.26 0.99 -12.17
N ARG A 242 -13.04 0.51 -12.43
CA ARG A 242 -12.60 -0.77 -11.86
C ARG A 242 -12.09 -0.53 -10.45
N VAL A 243 -12.68 -1.17 -9.46
CA VAL A 243 -12.20 -1.12 -8.07
C VAL A 243 -11.72 -2.51 -7.67
N VAL A 244 -10.46 -2.62 -7.24
CA VAL A 244 -9.85 -3.86 -6.77
C VAL A 244 -9.52 -3.73 -5.29
N HIS A 245 -10.18 -4.55 -4.47
CA HIS A 245 -9.92 -4.61 -3.04
C HIS A 245 -8.95 -5.75 -2.71
N ASP A 246 -7.73 -5.41 -2.31
CA ASP A 246 -6.77 -6.34 -1.73
C ASP A 246 -6.95 -6.38 -0.20
N VAL A 247 -7.91 -7.20 0.24
CA VAL A 247 -8.29 -7.33 1.64
C VAL A 247 -8.43 -8.81 1.99
N CYS A 248 -7.79 -9.23 3.07
CA CYS A 248 -7.99 -10.55 3.66
C CYS A 248 -8.76 -10.48 4.99
N SER A 249 -9.27 -11.64 5.40
CA SER A 249 -9.89 -11.82 6.71
C SER A 249 -8.99 -11.33 7.84
N ALA A 250 -9.58 -10.66 8.81
CA ALA A 250 -8.86 -10.17 9.98
C ALA A 250 -8.28 -11.31 10.81
N VAL A 251 -7.02 -11.15 11.23
CA VAL A 251 -6.31 -12.07 12.12
C VAL A 251 -5.93 -11.31 13.39
N PRO A 252 -6.18 -11.87 14.59
CA PRO A 252 -5.82 -11.19 15.83
C PRO A 252 -4.33 -10.84 15.88
N ALA A 253 -4.00 -9.57 16.15
CA ALA A 253 -2.63 -9.06 16.25
C ALA A 253 -1.82 -9.79 17.34
N ALA A 254 -2.49 -10.42 18.31
CA ALA A 254 -1.86 -11.29 19.30
C ALA A 254 -1.07 -12.46 18.66
N ARG A 255 -1.49 -12.94 17.48
CA ARG A 255 -0.86 -14.03 16.72
C ARG A 255 0.25 -13.55 15.77
N ARG A 256 0.51 -12.24 15.70
CA ARG A 256 1.55 -11.65 14.86
C ARG A 256 2.94 -12.12 15.32
N PRO A 257 3.86 -12.42 14.38
CA PRO A 257 5.27 -12.66 14.71
C PRO A 257 5.86 -11.47 15.47
N ARG A 258 6.66 -11.74 16.51
CA ARG A 258 7.25 -10.68 17.36
C ARG A 258 8.77 -10.73 17.30
N LEU A 259 9.39 -9.56 17.39
CA LEU A 259 10.82 -9.48 17.66
C LEU A 259 11.08 -10.00 19.07
N VAL A 260 12.00 -10.95 19.20
CA VAL A 260 12.43 -11.52 20.48
C VAL A 260 13.90 -11.17 20.70
N GLY A 261 14.20 -10.62 21.87
CA GLY A 261 15.56 -10.21 22.25
C GLY A 261 15.92 -8.77 21.89
N ALA A 262 17.15 -8.37 22.22
CA ALA A 262 17.66 -7.04 21.92
C ALA A 262 17.82 -6.84 20.40
N PRO A 263 17.58 -5.63 19.88
CA PRO A 263 17.85 -5.33 18.47
C PRO A 263 19.33 -5.55 18.20
N LEU A 264 19.65 -6.49 17.32
CA LEU A 264 20.98 -6.69 16.79
C LEU A 264 21.00 -6.16 15.37
N THR A 265 22.01 -5.35 15.08
CA THR A 265 22.23 -4.80 13.76
C THR A 265 22.64 -5.92 12.81
N ILE A 266 21.81 -6.18 11.80
CA ILE A 266 22.15 -7.11 10.72
C ILE A 266 23.05 -6.37 9.73
N PRO A 267 24.28 -6.85 9.44
CA PRO A 267 25.21 -6.15 8.55
C PRO A 267 24.70 -6.14 7.10
N MET A 268 25.03 -5.09 6.34
CA MET A 268 24.65 -4.94 4.94
C MET A 268 25.84 -4.58 4.04
N SER A 269 26.03 -5.36 2.98
CA SER A 269 26.96 -4.98 1.91
C SER A 269 26.23 -4.18 0.85
N MET A 270 26.30 -2.84 0.90
CA MET A 270 25.69 -1.98 -0.12
C MET A 270 26.12 -2.29 -1.55
N PRO A 271 27.39 -2.59 -1.86
CA PRO A 271 27.78 -3.01 -3.22
C PRO A 271 27.12 -4.31 -3.65
N SER A 272 26.91 -5.26 -2.73
CA SER A 272 26.24 -6.54 -3.05
C SER A 272 24.74 -6.35 -3.22
N TYR A 273 24.13 -5.52 -2.36
CA TYR A 273 22.72 -5.15 -2.49
C TYR A 273 22.46 -4.41 -3.80
N GLY A 274 23.30 -3.44 -4.17
CA GLY A 274 23.16 -2.68 -5.41
C GLY A 274 23.18 -3.54 -6.68
N ARG A 275 23.84 -4.70 -6.67
CA ARG A 275 23.82 -5.66 -7.79
C ARG A 275 22.53 -6.49 -7.87
N ALA A 276 21.81 -6.63 -6.77
CA ALA A 276 20.66 -7.55 -6.64
C ALA A 276 19.32 -6.83 -6.43
N VAL A 277 19.32 -5.57 -5.99
CA VAL A 277 18.10 -4.88 -5.55
C VAL A 277 17.07 -4.78 -6.68
N GLU A 278 17.48 -4.45 -7.90
CA GLU A 278 16.55 -4.28 -9.02
C GLU A 278 15.81 -5.59 -9.34
N GLU A 279 16.53 -6.71 -9.46
CA GLU A 279 15.92 -8.02 -9.71
C GLU A 279 15.08 -8.49 -8.54
N LYS A 280 15.53 -8.20 -7.30
CA LYS A 280 14.87 -8.59 -6.07
C LYS A 280 13.53 -7.88 -5.88
N VAL A 281 13.47 -6.56 -6.07
CA VAL A 281 12.23 -5.77 -5.85
C VAL A 281 11.34 -5.68 -7.09
N GLY A 282 11.90 -5.87 -8.28
CA GLY A 282 11.13 -5.99 -9.52
C GLY A 282 10.57 -7.40 -9.78
N LEU A 283 11.04 -8.41 -9.04
CA LEU A 283 10.80 -9.84 -9.33
C LEU A 283 11.17 -10.17 -10.79
N ILE A 284 12.40 -9.82 -11.18
CA ILE A 284 12.88 -9.93 -12.56
C ILE A 284 13.72 -11.20 -12.69
N GLY A 285 13.23 -12.12 -13.52
CA GLY A 285 13.93 -13.34 -13.93
C GLY A 285 14.80 -13.10 -15.15
N TRP A 286 15.59 -14.11 -15.49
CA TRP A 286 16.53 -14.04 -16.60
C TRP A 286 16.41 -15.27 -17.49
N ARG A 287 16.35 -15.07 -18.81
CA ARG A 287 16.24 -16.15 -19.79
C ARG A 287 17.48 -16.18 -20.69
N CYS A 288 18.01 -17.38 -20.92
CA CYS A 288 19.09 -17.57 -21.87
C CYS A 288 18.58 -17.44 -23.31
N PRO A 289 19.16 -16.56 -24.16
CA PRO A 289 18.70 -16.38 -25.54
C PRO A 289 18.97 -17.59 -26.43
N ASP A 290 19.98 -18.41 -26.11
CA ASP A 290 20.38 -19.55 -26.94
C ASP A 290 19.52 -20.82 -26.69
N CYS A 291 19.06 -21.04 -25.45
CA CYS A 291 18.40 -22.30 -25.07
C CYS A 291 17.14 -22.13 -24.23
N GLY A 292 16.73 -20.90 -23.92
CA GLY A 292 15.52 -20.61 -23.16
C GLY A 292 15.58 -20.94 -21.67
N THR A 293 16.70 -21.47 -21.15
CA THR A 293 16.83 -21.77 -19.71
C THR A 293 16.61 -20.50 -18.88
N GLU A 294 15.68 -20.58 -17.93
CA GLU A 294 15.34 -19.51 -17.02
C GLU A 294 16.14 -19.60 -15.72
N ALA A 295 16.45 -18.45 -15.13
CA ALA A 295 17.19 -18.35 -13.89
C ALA A 295 16.70 -17.17 -13.05
N TYR A 296 16.72 -17.38 -11.75
CA TYR A 296 16.62 -16.35 -10.73
C TYR A 296 17.40 -16.83 -9.50
N PRO A 297 18.40 -16.09 -9.00
CA PRO A 297 18.91 -14.79 -9.49
C PRO A 297 19.62 -14.85 -10.86
N ARG A 298 20.06 -13.69 -11.38
CA ARG A 298 20.89 -13.61 -12.60
C ARG A 298 22.11 -14.51 -12.53
N ARG A 299 22.46 -15.12 -13.67
CA ARG A 299 23.69 -15.91 -13.84
C ARG A 299 24.40 -15.51 -15.12
N ASP A 300 25.71 -15.29 -15.04
CA ASP A 300 26.54 -15.05 -16.24
C ASP A 300 26.77 -16.34 -17.04
N LEU A 301 26.80 -17.50 -16.36
CA LEU A 301 26.91 -18.83 -16.96
C LEU A 301 25.54 -19.52 -16.97
N CYS A 302 25.03 -19.84 -18.16
CA CYS A 302 23.79 -20.60 -18.31
C CYS A 302 23.96 -22.05 -17.83
N LEU A 303 23.05 -22.55 -16.99
CA LEU A 303 23.08 -23.93 -16.51
C LEU A 303 22.64 -24.97 -17.55
N GLY A 304 21.83 -24.58 -18.54
CA GLY A 304 21.40 -25.47 -19.62
C GLY A 304 22.48 -25.69 -20.67
N CYS A 305 22.93 -24.61 -21.33
CA CYS A 305 23.86 -24.70 -22.45
C CYS A 305 25.33 -24.38 -22.12
N ARG A 306 25.63 -23.92 -20.89
CA ARG A 306 26.98 -23.56 -20.42
C ARG A 306 27.68 -22.43 -21.19
N ARG A 307 26.92 -21.64 -21.96
CA ARG A 307 27.45 -20.44 -22.64
C ARG A 307 27.45 -19.24 -21.70
N MET A 308 28.43 -18.35 -21.90
CA MET A 308 28.57 -17.06 -21.21
C MET A 308 28.27 -15.92 -22.18
N LYS A 309 27.01 -15.73 -22.54
CA LYS A 309 26.57 -14.70 -23.50
C LYS A 309 25.63 -13.66 -22.89
N GLY A 310 25.43 -13.71 -21.57
CA GLY A 310 24.41 -12.90 -20.90
C GLY A 310 23.01 -13.52 -21.04
N SER A 311 22.08 -12.96 -20.28
CA SER A 311 20.67 -13.36 -20.23
C SER A 311 19.77 -12.15 -20.45
N GLU A 312 18.58 -12.37 -21.00
CA GLU A 312 17.58 -11.34 -21.21
C GLU A 312 16.62 -11.29 -20.01
N PRO A 313 16.29 -10.10 -19.48
CA PRO A 313 15.38 -9.98 -18.34
C PRO A 313 13.94 -10.26 -18.76
N PHE A 314 13.15 -10.85 -17.86
CA PHE A 314 11.70 -10.98 -18.01
C PHE A 314 11.01 -10.86 -16.66
N ALA A 315 9.76 -10.39 -16.64
CA ALA A 315 8.98 -10.32 -15.41
C ALA A 315 8.58 -11.74 -14.96
N LEU A 316 8.91 -12.11 -13.72
CA LEU A 316 8.43 -13.36 -13.16
C LEU A 316 6.94 -13.25 -12.80
N PRO A 317 6.19 -14.38 -12.86
CA PRO A 317 4.86 -14.45 -12.31
C PRO A 317 4.85 -14.07 -10.84
N ARG A 318 3.83 -13.30 -10.45
CA ARG A 318 3.59 -12.93 -9.04
C ARG A 318 2.56 -13.83 -8.37
N ARG A 319 2.19 -14.92 -9.02
CA ARG A 319 1.39 -15.99 -8.45
C ARG A 319 2.22 -17.26 -8.48
N GLY A 320 2.14 -18.04 -7.42
CA GLY A 320 2.96 -19.24 -7.27
C GLY A 320 2.27 -20.32 -6.47
N GLU A 321 2.97 -21.44 -6.37
CA GLU A 321 2.56 -22.63 -5.61
C GLU A 321 3.69 -23.06 -4.68
N VAL A 322 3.37 -23.34 -3.41
CA VAL A 322 4.35 -23.76 -2.41
C VAL A 322 4.87 -25.16 -2.71
N TYR A 323 6.16 -25.26 -3.04
CA TYR A 323 6.85 -26.54 -3.22
C TYR A 323 7.25 -27.17 -1.88
N SER A 324 7.70 -26.37 -0.92
CA SER A 324 8.07 -26.80 0.43
C SER A 324 7.94 -25.62 1.39
N VAL A 325 7.55 -25.87 2.64
CA VAL A 325 7.39 -24.84 3.67
C VAL A 325 7.91 -25.32 5.02
N VAL A 326 8.39 -24.38 5.84
CA VAL A 326 8.81 -24.63 7.23
C VAL A 326 8.44 -23.44 8.11
N THR A 327 8.07 -23.69 9.36
CA THR A 327 7.91 -22.66 10.38
C THR A 327 9.17 -22.59 11.25
N VAL A 328 9.81 -21.43 11.25
CA VAL A 328 10.99 -21.16 12.07
C VAL A 328 10.54 -20.60 13.42
N HIS A 329 10.73 -21.38 14.49
CA HIS A 329 10.46 -20.99 15.87
C HIS A 329 11.70 -20.47 16.61
N ALA A 330 12.89 -20.76 16.09
CA ALA A 330 14.13 -20.30 16.70
C ALA A 330 14.23 -18.77 16.54
N PRO A 331 14.37 -18.00 17.63
CA PRO A 331 14.46 -16.55 17.55
C PRO A 331 15.76 -16.16 16.85
N VAL A 332 15.64 -15.34 15.80
CA VAL A 332 16.77 -14.71 15.13
C VAL A 332 16.72 -13.22 15.45
N PRO A 333 17.79 -12.64 16.01
CA PRO A 333 17.81 -11.23 16.35
C PRO A 333 17.49 -10.33 15.14
N GLY A 334 16.61 -9.35 15.36
CA GLY A 334 16.16 -8.43 14.30
C GLY A 334 15.13 -9.04 13.33
N ILE A 335 14.72 -10.30 13.51
CA ILE A 335 13.72 -10.96 12.65
C ILE A 335 12.53 -11.46 13.49
N PRO A 336 11.30 -11.04 13.18
CA PRO A 336 10.10 -11.50 13.87
C PRO A 336 9.92 -13.03 13.84
N THR A 337 9.53 -13.63 14.97
CA THR A 337 9.39 -15.09 15.16
C THR A 337 8.09 -15.39 15.95
N PRO A 338 7.42 -16.54 15.75
CA PRO A 338 7.66 -17.55 14.71
C PRO A 338 7.32 -17.01 13.31
N ARG A 339 7.98 -17.54 12.27
CA ARG A 339 7.76 -17.11 10.87
C ARG A 339 7.76 -18.29 9.90
N GLY A 340 6.96 -18.21 8.85
CA GLY A 340 6.99 -19.18 7.76
C GLY A 340 8.07 -18.84 6.72
N LEU A 341 8.69 -19.87 6.15
CA LEU A 341 9.58 -19.81 5.00
C LEU A 341 9.13 -20.84 3.97
N ALA A 342 8.96 -20.41 2.72
CA ALA A 342 8.50 -21.27 1.63
C ALA A 342 9.44 -21.20 0.43
N VAL A 343 9.65 -22.35 -0.20
CA VAL A 343 10.13 -22.43 -1.59
C VAL A 343 8.89 -22.43 -2.47
N VAL A 344 8.74 -21.42 -3.31
CA VAL A 344 7.55 -21.20 -4.14
C VAL A 344 7.92 -21.40 -5.60
N SER A 345 7.19 -22.27 -6.31
CA SER A 345 7.28 -22.45 -7.76
C SER A 345 6.45 -21.40 -8.48
N LEU A 346 6.97 -20.84 -9.59
CA LEU A 346 6.34 -19.74 -10.32
C LEU A 346 5.91 -20.18 -11.74
N PRO A 347 4.86 -21.00 -11.89
CA PRO A 347 4.39 -21.42 -13.20
C PRO A 347 3.95 -20.21 -14.06
N PRO A 348 4.13 -20.23 -15.39
CA PRO A 348 4.65 -21.36 -16.19
C PRO A 348 6.19 -21.45 -16.25
N THR A 349 6.91 -20.65 -15.47
CA THR A 349 8.39 -20.64 -15.47
C THR A 349 8.96 -21.86 -14.74
N SER A 350 10.23 -22.19 -14.99
CA SER A 350 10.95 -23.19 -14.20
C SER A 350 11.53 -22.63 -12.89
N VAL A 351 11.27 -21.36 -12.57
CA VAL A 351 11.88 -20.67 -11.44
C VAL A 351 11.17 -21.03 -10.13
N ARG A 352 11.98 -21.24 -9.09
CA ARG A 352 11.53 -21.30 -7.70
C ARG A 352 12.21 -20.20 -6.89
N VAL A 353 11.47 -19.59 -5.97
CA VAL A 353 11.97 -18.53 -5.09
C VAL A 353 11.83 -18.94 -3.63
N LEU A 354 12.81 -18.58 -2.81
CA LEU A 354 12.71 -18.67 -1.35
C LEU A 354 12.09 -17.37 -0.84
N ALA A 355 10.93 -17.46 -0.20
CA ALA A 355 10.16 -16.32 0.29
C ALA A 355 9.75 -16.52 1.75
N HIS A 356 9.62 -15.43 2.50
CA HIS A 356 8.89 -15.45 3.77
C HIS A 356 7.41 -15.69 3.48
N VAL A 357 6.71 -16.35 4.39
CA VAL A 357 5.25 -16.42 4.35
C VAL A 357 4.69 -15.19 5.08
N THR A 358 3.76 -14.48 4.45
CA THR A 358 3.12 -13.27 4.99
C THR A 358 1.60 -13.37 4.94
N ASP A 359 0.91 -12.40 5.54
CA ASP A 359 -0.55 -12.27 5.58
C ASP A 359 -1.27 -13.54 6.05
N THR A 360 -0.61 -14.26 6.96
CA THR A 360 -1.17 -15.39 7.67
C THR A 360 -0.37 -15.59 8.96
N VAL A 361 -0.85 -16.49 9.80
CA VAL A 361 -0.18 -16.95 11.01
C VAL A 361 1.02 -17.83 10.64
N ALA A 362 1.99 -17.98 11.54
CA ALA A 362 3.29 -18.58 11.20
C ALA A 362 3.23 -20.02 10.63
N ASP A 363 2.16 -20.75 10.91
CA ASP A 363 1.84 -22.11 10.46
C ASP A 363 0.68 -22.16 9.46
N GLY A 364 0.18 -21.01 8.99
CA GLY A 364 -0.99 -20.91 8.12
C GLY A 364 -0.71 -21.11 6.63
N CYS A 365 0.32 -21.89 6.29
CA CYS A 365 0.72 -22.18 4.91
C CYS A 365 1.17 -23.63 4.79
N ALA A 366 0.75 -24.29 3.71
CA ALA A 366 0.99 -25.72 3.47
C ALA A 366 1.64 -25.96 2.10
N ILE A 367 2.23 -27.14 1.91
CA ILE A 367 2.71 -27.59 0.60
C ILE A 367 1.53 -27.68 -0.37
N GLY A 368 1.73 -27.20 -1.60
CA GLY A 368 0.68 -27.12 -2.63
C GLY A 368 -0.24 -25.90 -2.51
N ALA A 369 -0.10 -25.07 -1.48
CA ALA A 369 -0.86 -23.83 -1.38
C ALA A 369 -0.51 -22.89 -2.54
N THR A 370 -1.54 -22.38 -3.22
CA THR A 370 -1.39 -21.31 -4.21
C THR A 370 -1.51 -19.94 -3.52
N GLY A 371 -0.97 -18.91 -4.16
CA GLY A 371 -1.01 -17.57 -3.59
C GLY A 371 -0.17 -16.56 -4.34
N ASP A 372 -0.10 -15.36 -3.79
CA ASP A 372 0.52 -14.20 -4.43
C ASP A 372 1.87 -13.84 -3.78
N LEU A 373 2.78 -13.32 -4.58
CA LEU A 373 4.02 -12.70 -4.12
C LEU A 373 3.80 -11.19 -3.96
N LEU A 374 3.99 -10.71 -2.73
CA LEU A 374 3.84 -9.32 -2.33
C LEU A 374 5.19 -8.73 -1.94
N LEU A 375 5.43 -7.46 -2.28
CA LEU A 375 6.61 -6.76 -1.79
C LEU A 375 6.45 -6.49 -0.29
N ARG A 376 7.44 -6.91 0.50
CA ARG A 376 7.47 -6.76 1.95
C ARG A 376 8.83 -6.27 2.45
N LEU A 377 8.82 -5.68 3.64
CA LEU A 377 10.02 -5.36 4.38
C LEU A 377 10.56 -6.67 4.98
N VAL A 378 11.65 -7.18 4.43
CA VAL A 378 12.24 -8.47 4.86
C VAL A 378 13.01 -8.28 6.16
N ALA A 379 13.76 -7.20 6.28
CA ALA A 379 14.52 -6.82 7.46
C ALA A 379 14.94 -5.35 7.38
N VAL A 380 15.36 -4.79 8.51
CA VAL A 380 16.15 -3.56 8.55
C VAL A 380 17.60 -3.93 8.86
N ARG A 381 18.53 -3.56 7.97
CA ARG A 381 19.96 -3.91 8.06
C ARG A 381 20.78 -2.63 8.14
N GLU A 382 21.49 -2.40 9.24
CA GLU A 382 22.25 -1.15 9.47
C GLU A 382 21.40 0.13 9.24
N GLY A 383 20.11 0.08 9.58
CA GLY A 383 19.17 1.19 9.36
C GLY A 383 18.63 1.29 7.92
N VAL A 384 19.13 0.48 6.99
CA VAL A 384 18.65 0.42 5.61
C VAL A 384 17.51 -0.61 5.50
N PRO A 385 16.34 -0.24 4.97
CA PRO A 385 15.25 -1.18 4.73
C PRO A 385 15.59 -2.13 3.58
N ASP A 386 15.54 -3.43 3.85
CA ASP A 386 15.79 -4.49 2.89
C ASP A 386 14.45 -5.08 2.41
N TYR A 387 14.01 -4.67 1.22
CA TYR A 387 12.76 -5.13 0.63
C TYR A 387 12.95 -6.40 -0.20
N GLY A 388 11.89 -7.19 -0.31
CA GLY A 388 11.84 -8.38 -1.15
C GLY A 388 10.44 -8.96 -1.20
N TYR A 389 10.22 -10.00 -2.00
CA TYR A 389 8.91 -10.61 -2.09
C TYR A 389 8.70 -11.67 -0.99
N ALA A 390 7.53 -11.61 -0.36
CA ALA A 390 6.98 -12.61 0.53
C ALA A 390 5.77 -13.27 -0.14
N PHE A 391 5.46 -14.51 0.24
CA PHE A 391 4.35 -15.28 -0.28
C PHE A 391 3.16 -15.18 0.66
N ARG A 392 2.04 -14.70 0.14
CA ARG A 392 0.73 -14.75 0.79
C ARG A 392 -0.06 -15.93 0.22
N PRO A 393 -0.40 -16.94 1.02
CA PRO A 393 -1.28 -18.02 0.56
C PRO A 393 -2.69 -17.48 0.29
N ASP A 394 -3.39 -18.08 -0.67
CA ASP A 394 -4.83 -17.89 -0.81
C ASP A 394 -5.53 -18.36 0.47
N ALA A 395 -6.69 -17.79 0.79
CA ALA A 395 -7.49 -18.30 1.90
C ALA A 395 -7.86 -19.77 1.64
N SER A 396 -7.58 -20.67 2.59
CA SER A 396 -8.02 -22.05 2.47
C SER A 396 -9.55 -22.15 2.59
N ASP A 397 -10.16 -22.96 1.74
CA ASP A 397 -11.61 -23.28 1.76
C ASP A 397 -12.03 -24.08 3.03
N GLU A 398 -11.10 -24.36 3.94
CA GLU A 398 -11.26 -25.23 5.12
C GLU A 398 -12.00 -24.60 6.31
N SER A 399 -12.69 -23.47 6.11
CA SER A 399 -13.68 -22.97 7.09
C SER A 399 -15.11 -23.47 6.84
N LYS A 400 -15.31 -24.33 5.84
CA LYS A 400 -16.52 -25.16 5.72
C LYS A 400 -16.31 -26.51 6.43
N GLU A 401 -16.97 -26.66 7.56
CA GLU A 401 -17.36 -27.92 8.22
C GLU A 401 -16.27 -28.97 8.50
N VAL A 402 -15.80 -29.01 9.76
CA VAL A 402 -15.76 -30.27 10.51
C VAL A 402 -16.22 -30.00 11.95
N THR A 403 -17.52 -29.89 12.15
CA THR A 403 -18.12 -30.33 13.43
C THR A 403 -18.34 -31.82 13.28
N SER A 404 -17.42 -32.62 13.82
CA SER A 404 -17.66 -34.06 14.00
C SER A 404 -18.31 -34.29 15.36
N ALA A 405 -19.25 -35.24 15.35
CA ALA A 405 -20.30 -35.52 16.33
C ALA A 405 -19.85 -35.82 17.75
#